data_AF-A0A9X7NR18-F1
#
_entry.id   AF-A0A9X7NR18-F1
#
_cell.length_a   1.000
_cell.length_b   1.000
_cell.length_c   1.000
_cell.angle_alpha   90.00
_cell.angle_beta   90.00
_cell.angle_gamma   90.00
#
_symmetry.space_group_name_H-M   'P 1'
#
loop_
_entity.id
_entity.type
_entity.pdbx_description
1 polymer ?
#
loop_
_entity_poly.entity_id
_entity_poly.type
_entity_poly.pdbx_seq_one_letter_code
_entity_poly.pdbx_strand_id
1 'polypeptide(L)'
;MNVPFGLASGRYFWARVCSLFLIAVSFGSTAEAGQWRALVVGVDAYQHVSPLKGAVNDARDIAETLTAAGVTDLTTLYDADASRQAILSSWQDLISRADADDVLVLSYAGHGAQEPEWVKGSEEDGMDEVFLLAGFDIAAPGNGERLRDDDIAAMLRAAGGRSVLVLADSCHSGTMTRSVDPRITRLGTRLVGLPPFENDALRSQPLPPMLAGNAQQSGDVQDLPNVIYVGATVDGQVIPELLIAGEPRGALSWAFARGVEGRADLDRDGGISMEELSLFLKETVRVATEGRQSPSLTMSGDSRAAVLPRVNEQIFAHENGVLTLSASTNAATPVLQQLAGKQEGRLKVVEDGTADLFWDVEEGDVLTKFGDVVLRGKATNIDRFSDVVTKWGFLTDLYALSRERQPIEGTLQPSVGHIPEGDAFKVGLKSDQAGNMAVFALEADGTLRLLAPNKKADPLGKDTTVQAAKPYVLNLRAALPFGADHIVMVRAAKPMPQLVGVLAALDGKPLSAELTPKLLELIGQYADAVGIAGVYTEPAG
;
A
#
# COMPACT_ATOMS: atom_id res chain seq x y z
N MET A 1 15.72 94.39 24.63
CA MET A 1 16.55 95.41 23.96
C MET A 1 16.96 94.88 22.60
N ASN A 2 16.72 95.70 21.57
CA ASN A 2 17.24 95.66 20.20
C ASN A 2 16.88 94.48 19.26
N VAL A 3 15.96 94.80 18.34
CA VAL A 3 15.91 94.31 16.94
C VAL A 3 17.06 94.97 16.15
N PRO A 4 17.60 94.37 15.07
CA PRO A 4 17.07 94.62 13.71
C PRO A 4 17.11 93.36 12.80
N PHE A 5 16.09 93.11 11.96
CA PHE A 5 15.91 93.55 10.56
C PHE A 5 17.02 93.15 9.57
N GLY A 6 16.64 92.33 8.59
CA GLY A 6 17.43 92.00 7.40
C GLY A 6 16.64 91.12 6.42
N LEU A 7 15.89 91.76 5.51
CA LEU A 7 15.30 91.16 4.31
C LEU A 7 16.31 91.24 3.17
N ALA A 8 16.66 90.12 2.55
CA ALA A 8 17.09 90.07 1.14
C ALA A 8 16.91 88.67 0.55
N SER A 9 16.50 88.67 -0.70
CA SER A 9 15.91 87.61 -1.54
C SER A 9 16.91 86.70 -2.26
N GLY A 10 16.49 85.46 -2.57
CA GLY A 10 17.14 84.56 -3.54
C GLY A 10 16.86 83.08 -3.22
N ARG A 11 15.65 82.55 -3.45
CA ARG A 11 15.25 81.82 -4.68
C ARG A 11 16.22 80.72 -5.16
N TYR A 12 15.80 79.48 -4.86
CA TYR A 12 16.11 78.18 -5.48
C TYR A 12 17.44 77.49 -5.13
N PHE A 13 17.40 76.42 -4.33
CA PHE A 13 17.31 75.05 -4.86
C PHE A 13 17.03 74.05 -3.73
N TRP A 14 16.31 73.00 -4.06
CA TRP A 14 15.75 72.00 -3.16
C TRP A 14 16.80 71.07 -2.55
N ALA A 15 16.71 70.82 -1.24
CA ALA A 15 17.13 69.57 -0.63
C ALA A 15 16.31 69.33 0.65
N ARG A 16 15.07 68.83 0.47
CA ARG A 16 14.35 68.20 1.58
C ARG A 16 15.01 66.85 1.85
N VAL A 17 15.56 66.73 3.05
CA VAL A 17 15.96 65.48 3.67
C VAL A 17 14.72 64.58 3.74
N CYS A 18 14.58 63.67 2.76
CA CYS A 18 13.71 62.51 2.90
C CYS A 18 14.52 61.43 3.61
N SER A 19 14.21 61.21 4.88
CA SER A 19 14.65 60.03 5.62
C SER A 19 14.12 58.79 4.93
N LEU A 20 14.97 58.13 4.14
CA LEU A 20 14.74 56.77 3.66
C LEU A 20 14.90 55.82 4.85
N PHE A 21 13.78 55.46 5.46
CA PHE A 21 13.69 54.22 6.22
C PHE A 21 13.85 53.07 5.21
N LEU A 22 15.09 52.60 5.06
CA LEU A 22 15.37 51.29 4.45
C LEU A 22 14.78 50.25 5.41
N ILE A 23 13.53 49.86 5.17
CA ILE A 23 13.03 48.58 5.65
C ILE A 23 13.86 47.54 4.90
N ALA A 24 14.88 47.01 5.59
CA ALA A 24 15.49 45.76 5.19
C ALA A 24 14.37 44.71 5.27
N VAL A 25 13.72 44.45 4.13
CA VAL A 25 12.95 43.22 3.96
C VAL A 25 14.00 42.14 3.99
N SER A 26 14.24 41.59 5.19
CA SER A 26 14.86 40.30 5.34
C SER A 26 13.95 39.35 4.57
N PHE A 27 14.34 39.04 3.34
CA PHE A 27 13.90 37.80 2.72
C PHE A 27 14.39 36.72 3.66
N GLY A 28 13.52 36.27 4.56
CA GLY A 28 13.73 35.02 5.25
C GLY A 28 13.99 34.02 4.14
N SER A 29 15.16 33.40 4.15
CA SER A 29 15.36 32.16 3.43
C SER A 29 14.22 31.25 3.85
N THR A 30 13.27 31.01 2.95
CA THR A 30 12.42 29.84 3.07
C THR A 30 13.40 28.68 3.22
N ALA A 31 13.43 28.03 4.39
CA ALA A 31 14.13 26.76 4.49
C ALA A 31 13.56 25.91 3.36
N GLU A 32 14.40 25.56 2.38
CA GLU A 32 13.97 24.60 1.37
C GLU A 32 13.58 23.33 2.12
N ALA A 33 12.39 22.80 1.83
CA ALA A 33 12.01 21.50 2.34
C ALA A 33 13.09 20.49 1.89
N GLY A 34 13.50 19.61 2.80
CA GLY A 34 14.48 18.57 2.51
C GLY A 34 14.09 17.77 1.26
N GLN A 35 15.07 17.49 0.41
CA GLN A 35 14.85 16.75 -0.82
C GLN A 35 14.79 15.25 -0.53
N TRP A 36 14.03 14.54 -1.36
CA TRP A 36 14.06 13.08 -1.36
C TRP A 36 15.20 12.61 -2.26
N ARG A 37 15.89 11.56 -1.82
CA ARG A 37 16.95 10.91 -2.59
C ARG A 37 16.79 9.41 -2.46
N ALA A 38 16.87 8.69 -3.57
CA ALA A 38 16.48 7.29 -3.59
C ALA A 38 17.54 6.36 -4.18
N LEU A 39 17.69 5.20 -3.56
CA LEU A 39 18.32 4.01 -4.12
C LEU A 39 17.24 2.94 -4.29
N VAL A 40 16.94 2.58 -5.54
CA VAL A 40 15.88 1.63 -5.88
C VAL A 40 16.48 0.41 -6.54
N VAL A 41 16.27 -0.76 -5.93
CA VAL A 41 16.89 -2.03 -6.31
C VAL A 41 15.80 -3.05 -6.63
N GLY A 42 15.91 -3.72 -7.78
CA GLY A 42 15.02 -4.79 -8.19
C GLY A 42 15.78 -5.95 -8.82
N VAL A 43 15.56 -7.17 -8.36
CA VAL A 43 16.29 -8.36 -8.85
C VAL A 43 15.32 -9.46 -9.26
N ASP A 44 15.21 -9.70 -10.55
CA ASP A 44 14.46 -10.83 -11.12
C ASP A 44 15.38 -11.95 -11.58
N ALA A 45 16.46 -11.59 -12.27
CA ALA A 45 17.39 -12.52 -12.90
C ALA A 45 18.52 -12.93 -11.94
N TYR A 46 18.25 -13.96 -11.15
CA TYR A 46 19.26 -14.64 -10.33
C TYR A 46 20.06 -15.66 -11.14
N GLN A 47 21.38 -15.71 -10.94
CA GLN A 47 22.26 -16.64 -11.67
C GLN A 47 22.14 -18.09 -11.18
N HIS A 48 21.97 -18.29 -9.87
CA HIS A 48 21.97 -19.62 -9.24
C HIS A 48 20.75 -19.90 -8.36
N VAL A 49 19.82 -18.93 -8.26
CA VAL A 49 18.53 -19.06 -7.58
C VAL A 49 17.43 -19.01 -8.64
N SER A 50 16.23 -19.50 -8.30
CA SER A 50 15.08 -19.40 -9.21
C SER A 50 14.82 -17.93 -9.57
N PRO A 51 14.53 -17.59 -10.83
CA PRO A 51 14.22 -16.22 -11.19
C PRO A 51 12.85 -15.79 -10.68
N LEU A 52 12.72 -14.49 -10.45
CA LEU A 52 11.47 -13.78 -10.25
C LEU A 52 11.07 -13.09 -11.58
N LYS A 53 9.92 -12.44 -11.63
CA LYS A 53 9.36 -11.79 -12.83
C LYS A 53 8.85 -10.37 -12.59
N GLY A 54 8.78 -9.93 -11.35
CA GLY A 54 8.11 -8.69 -10.95
C GLY A 54 8.93 -7.76 -10.08
N ALA A 55 10.08 -8.19 -9.55
CA ALA A 55 10.92 -7.35 -8.73
C ALA A 55 11.51 -6.16 -9.52
N VAL A 56 11.86 -6.36 -10.79
CA VAL A 56 12.33 -5.26 -11.64
C VAL A 56 11.17 -4.34 -12.04
N ASN A 57 9.96 -4.88 -12.24
CA ASN A 57 8.78 -4.06 -12.51
C ASN A 57 8.41 -3.19 -11.29
N ASP A 58 8.48 -3.75 -10.09
CA ASP A 58 8.30 -3.03 -8.83
C ASP A 58 9.28 -1.86 -8.71
N ALA A 59 10.57 -2.16 -8.90
CA ALA A 59 11.63 -1.17 -8.82
C ALA A 59 11.53 -0.08 -9.91
N ARG A 60 10.99 -0.40 -11.10
CA ARG A 60 10.69 0.61 -12.14
C ARG A 60 9.50 1.48 -11.78
N ASP A 61 8.39 0.91 -11.32
CA ASP A 61 7.19 1.67 -10.93
C ASP A 61 7.51 2.70 -9.83
N ILE A 62 8.29 2.27 -8.82
CA ILE A 62 8.74 3.15 -7.75
C ILE A 62 9.64 4.27 -8.29
N ALA A 63 10.62 3.92 -9.12
CA ALA A 63 11.55 4.90 -9.68
C ALA A 63 10.84 5.95 -10.55
N GLU A 64 9.92 5.51 -11.42
CA GLU A 64 9.11 6.38 -12.27
C GLU A 64 8.20 7.28 -11.43
N THR A 65 7.56 6.71 -10.41
CA THR A 65 6.67 7.46 -9.50
C THR A 65 7.44 8.52 -8.71
N LEU A 66 8.58 8.17 -8.13
CA LEU A 66 9.43 9.12 -7.39
C LEU A 66 9.94 10.23 -8.32
N THR A 67 10.37 9.88 -9.53
CA THR A 67 10.80 10.88 -10.52
C THR A 67 9.65 11.82 -10.89
N ALA A 68 8.45 11.29 -11.12
CA ALA A 68 7.25 12.08 -11.41
C ALA A 68 6.84 12.97 -10.22
N ALA A 69 7.12 12.52 -8.99
CA ALA A 69 6.96 13.30 -7.77
C ALA A 69 8.05 14.38 -7.56
N GLY A 70 9.00 14.52 -8.49
CA GLY A 70 10.04 15.54 -8.45
C GLY A 70 11.34 15.11 -7.77
N VAL A 71 11.52 13.83 -7.46
CA VAL A 71 12.79 13.30 -6.96
C VAL A 71 13.83 13.32 -8.08
N THR A 72 14.85 14.17 -7.95
CA THR A 72 15.90 14.33 -8.98
C THR A 72 17.17 13.53 -8.71
N ASP A 73 17.46 13.15 -7.46
CA ASP A 73 18.62 12.33 -7.09
C ASP A 73 18.17 10.90 -6.79
N LEU A 74 18.06 10.10 -7.85
CA LEU A 74 17.58 8.72 -7.81
C LEU A 74 18.56 7.81 -8.56
N THR A 75 18.96 6.71 -7.92
CA THR A 75 19.79 5.65 -8.52
C THR A 75 19.01 4.35 -8.58
N THR A 76 19.01 3.69 -9.74
CA THR A 76 18.35 2.39 -9.93
C THR A 76 19.37 1.30 -10.20
N LEU A 77 19.22 0.14 -9.57
CA LEU A 77 20.02 -1.07 -9.83
C LEU A 77 19.10 -2.24 -10.15
N TYR A 78 19.21 -2.81 -11.35
CA TYR A 78 18.38 -3.91 -11.81
C TYR A 78 19.21 -5.15 -12.12
N ASP A 79 18.73 -6.33 -11.72
CA ASP A 79 19.33 -7.62 -12.07
C ASP A 79 20.86 -7.63 -11.85
N ALA A 80 21.64 -7.90 -12.90
CA ALA A 80 23.11 -8.00 -12.83
C ALA A 80 23.80 -6.72 -12.32
N ASP A 81 23.16 -5.56 -12.40
CA ASP A 81 23.69 -4.30 -11.87
C ASP A 81 23.57 -4.23 -10.33
N ALA A 82 22.63 -4.98 -9.74
CA ALA A 82 22.38 -5.05 -8.30
C ALA A 82 23.39 -5.96 -7.58
N SER A 83 24.69 -5.71 -7.76
CA SER A 83 25.76 -6.37 -6.98
C SER A 83 25.90 -5.75 -5.59
N ARG A 84 26.46 -6.50 -4.63
CA ARG A 84 26.68 -6.01 -3.26
C ARG A 84 27.52 -4.73 -3.28
N GLN A 85 28.58 -4.73 -4.08
CA GLN A 85 29.46 -3.58 -4.21
C GLN A 85 28.72 -2.35 -4.75
N ALA A 86 27.90 -2.52 -5.80
CA ALA A 86 27.15 -1.42 -6.40
C ALA A 86 26.12 -0.82 -5.45
N ILE A 87 25.43 -1.65 -4.66
CA ILE A 87 24.47 -1.17 -3.66
C ILE A 87 25.17 -0.37 -2.57
N LEU A 88 26.26 -0.91 -2.00
CA LEU A 88 27.02 -0.23 -0.95
C LEU A 88 27.63 1.10 -1.43
N SER A 89 28.18 1.14 -2.65
CA SER A 89 28.73 2.37 -3.21
C SER A 89 27.64 3.39 -3.52
N SER A 90 26.51 2.95 -4.09
CA SER A 90 25.39 3.85 -4.41
C SER A 90 24.80 4.48 -3.16
N TRP A 91 24.67 3.71 -2.07
CA TRP A 91 24.21 4.22 -0.79
C TRP A 91 25.18 5.21 -0.16
N GLN A 92 26.49 4.91 -0.20
CA GLN A 92 27.53 5.83 0.26
C GLN A 92 27.50 7.15 -0.52
N ASP A 93 27.40 7.06 -1.84
CA ASP A 93 27.33 8.20 -2.74
C ASP A 93 26.06 9.03 -2.48
N LEU A 94 24.92 8.39 -2.24
CA LEU A 94 23.66 9.04 -1.87
C LEU A 94 23.81 9.84 -0.57
N ILE A 95 24.37 9.23 0.49
CA ILE A 95 24.64 9.89 1.78
C ILE A 95 25.58 11.09 1.58
N SER A 96 26.60 10.95 0.73
CA SER A 96 27.61 12.01 0.52
C SER A 96 27.04 13.28 -0.10
N ARG A 97 25.96 13.15 -0.89
CA ARG A 97 25.29 14.27 -1.54
C ARG A 97 24.14 14.85 -0.71
N ALA A 98 23.66 14.11 0.30
CA ALA A 98 22.49 14.46 1.08
C ALA A 98 22.73 15.51 2.15
N ASP A 99 21.84 16.48 2.24
CA ASP A 99 21.79 17.46 3.31
C ASP A 99 21.17 16.87 4.59
N ALA A 100 21.24 17.60 5.71
CA ALA A 100 20.82 17.08 7.01
C ALA A 100 19.30 16.86 7.13
N ASP A 101 18.51 17.62 6.36
CA ASP A 101 17.05 17.57 6.36
C ASP A 101 16.49 16.69 5.22
N ASP A 102 17.35 16.12 4.37
CA ASP A 102 16.94 15.25 3.27
C ASP A 102 16.38 13.90 3.77
N VAL A 103 15.51 13.32 2.96
CA VAL A 103 14.95 11.98 3.16
C VAL A 103 15.65 11.01 2.23
N LEU A 104 16.25 9.96 2.80
CA LEU A 104 16.88 8.88 2.03
C LEU A 104 15.91 7.72 1.88
N VAL A 105 15.66 7.27 0.66
CA VAL A 105 14.83 6.11 0.37
C VAL A 105 15.71 4.95 -0.07
N LEU A 106 15.55 3.81 0.58
CA LEU A 106 16.09 2.53 0.14
C LEU A 106 14.91 1.62 -0.22
N SER A 107 14.75 1.30 -1.50
CA SER A 107 13.74 0.35 -1.97
C SER A 107 14.44 -0.91 -2.46
N TYR A 108 14.01 -2.07 -1.99
CA TYR A 108 14.47 -3.38 -2.44
C TYR A 108 13.29 -4.29 -2.75
N ALA A 109 13.25 -4.84 -3.96
CA ALA A 109 12.36 -5.92 -4.36
C ALA A 109 13.21 -7.12 -4.84
N GLY A 110 12.93 -8.31 -4.33
CA GLY A 110 13.70 -9.52 -4.64
C GLY A 110 13.48 -10.66 -3.63
N HIS A 111 14.36 -11.67 -3.68
CA HIS A 111 14.39 -12.76 -2.73
C HIS A 111 14.92 -12.31 -1.36
N GLY A 112 14.13 -12.58 -0.32
CA GLY A 112 14.57 -12.64 1.07
C GLY A 112 14.95 -14.08 1.46
N ALA A 113 15.87 -14.21 2.40
CA ALA A 113 16.30 -15.49 2.93
C ALA A 113 16.67 -15.39 4.41
N GLN A 114 16.84 -16.54 5.05
CA GLN A 114 17.41 -16.66 6.40
C GLN A 114 18.66 -17.53 6.37
N GLU A 115 19.68 -17.12 7.12
CA GLU A 115 20.90 -17.89 7.36
C GLU A 115 21.19 -18.01 8.86
N PRO A 116 21.96 -19.01 9.33
CA PRO A 116 22.34 -19.09 10.73
C PRO A 116 23.11 -17.84 11.19
N GLU A 117 22.77 -17.34 12.38
CA GLU A 117 23.37 -16.11 12.92
C GLU A 117 24.90 -16.14 12.94
N TRP A 118 25.53 -15.01 12.59
CA TRP A 118 26.99 -14.89 12.67
C TRP A 118 27.51 -14.77 14.10
N VAL A 119 26.75 -14.09 14.96
CA VAL A 119 27.11 -13.83 16.35
C VAL A 119 26.14 -14.57 17.24
N LYS A 120 26.54 -15.72 17.77
CA LYS A 120 25.65 -16.55 18.56
C LYS A 120 24.92 -15.79 19.68
N GLY A 121 23.59 -15.83 19.67
CA GLY A 121 22.70 -15.12 20.58
C GLY A 121 22.50 -13.64 20.26
N SER A 122 22.76 -13.20 19.03
CA SER A 122 22.38 -11.87 18.56
C SER A 122 20.89 -11.78 18.31
N GLU A 123 20.27 -12.88 17.88
CA GLU A 123 18.85 -12.94 17.53
C GLU A 123 18.07 -13.98 18.36
N GLU A 124 16.77 -13.75 18.56
CA GLU A 124 15.92 -14.59 19.41
C GLU A 124 15.67 -15.99 18.80
N ASP A 125 15.62 -16.08 17.47
CA ASP A 125 15.44 -17.33 16.72
C ASP A 125 16.77 -17.96 16.25
N GLY A 126 17.88 -17.22 16.37
CA GLY A 126 19.22 -17.64 16.00
C GLY A 126 19.51 -17.61 14.49
N MET A 127 18.76 -16.82 13.71
CA MET A 127 18.91 -16.71 12.26
C MET A 127 19.09 -15.23 11.86
N ASP A 128 20.02 -14.92 10.98
CA ASP A 128 20.12 -13.58 10.34
C ASP A 128 19.19 -13.54 9.11
N GLU A 129 18.43 -12.46 8.92
CA GLU A 129 17.75 -12.18 7.65
C GLU A 129 18.70 -11.61 6.58
N VAL A 130 18.50 -12.04 5.32
CA VAL A 130 19.31 -11.56 4.19
C VAL A 130 18.49 -11.23 2.95
N PHE A 131 18.93 -10.20 2.22
CA PHE A 131 18.51 -9.95 0.83
C PHE A 131 19.49 -10.65 -0.13
N LEU A 132 18.97 -11.41 -1.10
CA LEU A 132 19.78 -12.04 -2.13
C LEU A 132 19.96 -11.13 -3.34
N LEU A 133 21.18 -11.12 -3.88
CA LEU A 133 21.51 -10.30 -5.04
C LEU A 133 21.69 -11.16 -6.29
N ALA A 134 21.74 -10.54 -7.47
CA ALA A 134 21.67 -11.27 -8.75
C ALA A 134 22.77 -12.34 -8.92
N GLY A 135 23.97 -12.06 -8.39
CA GLY A 135 25.13 -12.96 -8.43
C GLY A 135 25.20 -13.99 -7.31
N PHE A 136 24.17 -14.12 -6.46
CA PHE A 136 24.20 -15.01 -5.32
C PHE A 136 24.37 -16.48 -5.73
N ASP A 137 25.31 -17.16 -5.09
CA ASP A 137 25.52 -18.62 -5.12
C ASP A 137 25.77 -19.11 -3.69
N ILE A 138 25.47 -20.37 -3.39
CA ILE A 138 25.83 -20.97 -2.09
C ILE A 138 27.35 -21.10 -1.96
N ALA A 139 28.06 -21.32 -3.07
CA ALA A 139 29.51 -21.43 -3.08
C ALA A 139 30.21 -20.06 -3.10
N ALA A 140 31.41 -20.00 -2.51
CA ALA A 140 32.27 -18.83 -2.63
C ALA A 140 32.83 -18.69 -4.06
N PRO A 141 33.02 -17.47 -4.58
CA PRO A 141 32.78 -16.18 -3.91
C PRO A 141 31.33 -15.67 -4.01
N GLY A 142 30.45 -16.36 -4.75
CA GLY A 142 29.07 -15.92 -5.03
C GLY A 142 28.20 -15.81 -3.78
N ASN A 143 28.52 -16.54 -2.70
CA ASN A 143 27.83 -16.33 -1.41
C ASN A 143 28.04 -14.92 -0.85
N GLY A 144 29.05 -14.17 -1.31
CA GLY A 144 29.23 -12.76 -0.97
C GLY A 144 28.19 -11.81 -1.58
N GLU A 145 27.40 -12.25 -2.55
CA GLU A 145 26.35 -11.44 -3.20
C GLU A 145 25.04 -11.49 -2.41
N ARG A 146 25.11 -11.06 -1.15
CA ARG A 146 23.96 -10.91 -0.24
C ARG A 146 24.17 -9.73 0.70
N LEU A 147 23.08 -9.14 1.19
CA LEU A 147 23.10 -8.13 2.24
C LEU A 147 22.44 -8.70 3.48
N ARG A 148 23.18 -8.78 4.59
CA ARG A 148 22.61 -9.16 5.88
C ARG A 148 21.85 -7.98 6.49
N ASP A 149 20.87 -8.26 7.32
CA ASP A 149 20.19 -7.29 8.19
C ASP A 149 21.20 -6.38 8.94
N ASP A 150 22.32 -6.93 9.42
CA ASP A 150 23.48 -6.23 10.00
C ASP A 150 24.10 -5.21 9.04
N ASP A 151 24.28 -5.60 7.77
CA ASP A 151 24.85 -4.73 6.74
C ASP A 151 23.90 -3.58 6.43
N ILE A 152 22.60 -3.89 6.37
CA ILE A 152 21.53 -2.91 6.19
C ILE A 152 21.49 -1.97 7.41
N ALA A 153 21.55 -2.48 8.63
CA ALA A 153 21.60 -1.69 9.87
C ALA A 153 22.77 -0.69 9.83
N ALA A 154 23.95 -1.15 9.43
CA ALA A 154 25.13 -0.30 9.29
C ALA A 154 24.93 0.77 8.20
N MET A 155 24.33 0.41 7.06
CA MET A 155 23.94 1.36 6.02
C MET A 155 23.01 2.44 6.57
N LEU A 156 21.96 2.08 7.31
CA LEU A 156 20.99 3.03 7.84
C LEU A 156 21.61 3.92 8.92
N ARG A 157 22.43 3.37 9.83
CA ARG A 157 23.17 4.16 10.83
C ARG A 157 24.15 5.15 10.20
N ALA A 158 24.68 4.84 9.02
CA ALA A 158 25.57 5.76 8.29
C ALA A 158 24.83 6.99 7.72
N ALA A 159 23.50 6.92 7.58
CA ALA A 159 22.68 8.09 7.22
C ALA A 159 22.72 9.20 8.29
N GLY A 160 23.12 8.86 9.52
CA GLY A 160 23.22 9.81 10.63
C GLY A 160 21.84 10.26 11.10
N GLY A 161 21.65 11.57 11.30
CA GLY A 161 20.38 12.15 11.77
C GLY A 161 19.33 12.42 10.69
N ARG A 162 19.56 11.97 9.45
CA ARG A 162 18.65 12.15 8.30
C ARG A 162 17.47 11.19 8.40
N SER A 163 16.31 11.56 7.87
CA SER A 163 15.18 10.64 7.79
C SER A 163 15.46 9.56 6.75
N VAL A 164 15.18 8.30 7.07
CA VAL A 164 15.35 7.17 6.15
C VAL A 164 14.05 6.40 6.02
N LEU A 165 13.63 6.14 4.78
CA LEU A 165 12.52 5.26 4.45
C LEU A 165 13.08 3.99 3.80
N VAL A 166 12.80 2.84 4.39
CA VAL A 166 13.12 1.53 3.80
C VAL A 166 11.84 0.87 3.33
N LEU A 167 11.79 0.50 2.05
CA LEU A 167 10.72 -0.28 1.44
C LEU A 167 11.29 -1.63 1.02
N ALA A 168 10.91 -2.69 1.72
CA ALA A 168 11.39 -4.05 1.46
C ALA A 168 10.22 -4.93 1.00
N ASP A 169 10.13 -5.16 -0.31
CA ASP A 169 9.18 -6.07 -0.93
C ASP A 169 9.80 -7.46 -1.16
N SER A 170 10.32 -8.01 -0.06
CA SER A 170 10.90 -9.34 0.06
C SER A 170 10.23 -10.04 1.24
N CYS A 171 9.97 -11.35 1.11
CA CYS A 171 9.39 -12.11 2.22
C CYS A 171 10.45 -12.32 3.30
N HIS A 172 10.21 -11.81 4.52
CA HIS A 172 11.01 -12.13 5.71
C HIS A 172 10.20 -12.95 6.71
N SER A 173 10.93 -13.85 7.37
CA SER A 173 10.60 -14.79 8.43
C SER A 173 9.41 -14.41 9.31
N GLY A 174 8.33 -15.21 9.22
CA GLY A 174 7.16 -15.05 10.08
C GLY A 174 6.34 -16.34 10.17
N THR A 175 6.98 -17.44 10.59
CA THR A 175 6.44 -18.82 10.69
C THR A 175 5.93 -19.46 9.38
N MET A 176 6.21 -20.75 9.18
CA MET A 176 5.92 -21.48 7.95
C MET A 176 5.25 -22.80 8.29
N THR A 177 4.00 -23.01 7.85
CA THR A 177 3.47 -24.32 7.42
C THR A 177 2.09 -24.17 6.77
N ARG A 178 1.99 -24.25 5.43
CA ARG A 178 0.85 -24.88 4.73
C ARG A 178 1.16 -25.12 3.24
N SER A 179 0.68 -26.25 2.75
CA SER A 179 0.87 -26.82 1.42
C SER A 179 0.05 -26.09 0.34
N VAL A 180 0.69 -25.77 -0.79
CA VAL A 180 0.10 -25.16 -2.00
C VAL A 180 -0.51 -26.22 -2.92
N ASP A 181 -1.68 -25.97 -3.51
CA ASP A 181 -2.38 -26.86 -4.46
C ASP A 181 -1.51 -27.08 -5.73
N PRO A 182 -1.26 -28.34 -6.14
CA PRO A 182 -0.37 -28.67 -7.26
C PRO A 182 -0.89 -28.29 -8.66
N ARG A 183 -2.07 -27.68 -8.80
CA ARG A 183 -2.66 -27.30 -10.11
C ARG A 183 -2.29 -25.89 -10.61
N ILE A 184 -1.57 -25.08 -9.82
CA ILE A 184 -1.19 -23.70 -10.19
C ILE A 184 0.14 -23.68 -10.94
N THR A 185 0.18 -22.98 -12.08
CA THR A 185 1.40 -22.77 -12.87
C THR A 185 2.30 -21.77 -12.13
N ARG A 186 3.42 -22.24 -11.58
CA ARG A 186 4.24 -21.55 -10.55
C ARG A 186 4.89 -20.25 -11.07
N LEU A 187 4.53 -19.11 -10.48
CA LEU A 187 5.40 -17.94 -10.34
C LEU A 187 6.31 -18.16 -9.11
N GLY A 188 7.56 -17.70 -9.16
CA GLY A 188 8.56 -17.96 -8.11
C GLY A 188 8.15 -17.44 -6.73
N THR A 189 8.72 -18.02 -5.67
CA THR A 189 8.44 -17.65 -4.28
C THR A 189 9.55 -16.78 -3.73
N ARG A 190 9.24 -15.66 -3.05
CA ARG A 190 10.28 -14.70 -2.58
C ARG A 190 11.09 -15.15 -1.34
N LEU A 191 10.85 -16.32 -0.74
CA LEU A 191 11.56 -16.83 0.46
C LEU A 191 12.45 -18.05 0.16
N VAL A 192 13.71 -18.03 0.62
CA VAL A 192 14.67 -19.16 0.53
C VAL A 192 15.33 -19.43 1.90
N GLY A 193 15.35 -20.68 2.37
CA GLY A 193 16.16 -21.06 3.54
C GLY A 193 17.58 -21.43 3.12
N LEU A 194 18.61 -20.85 3.74
CA LEU A 194 20.01 -21.07 3.36
C LEU A 194 20.72 -22.03 4.32
N PRO A 195 21.60 -22.91 3.80
CA PRO A 195 22.47 -23.73 4.65
C PRO A 195 23.59 -22.88 5.27
N PRO A 196 24.27 -23.38 6.33
CA PRO A 196 25.50 -22.76 6.81
C PRO A 196 26.57 -22.73 5.71
N PHE A 197 27.32 -21.63 5.60
CA PHE A 197 28.39 -21.48 4.62
C PHE A 197 29.74 -21.99 5.15
N GLU A 198 30.36 -22.93 4.44
CA GLU A 198 31.71 -23.44 4.79
C GLU A 198 32.80 -22.38 4.57
N ASN A 199 32.74 -21.64 3.45
CA ASN A 199 33.68 -20.57 3.09
C ASN A 199 32.91 -19.27 2.86
N ASP A 200 32.50 -18.61 3.94
CA ASP A 200 31.72 -17.39 3.83
C ASP A 200 32.58 -16.21 3.33
N ALA A 201 32.34 -15.77 2.09
CA ALA A 201 33.10 -14.68 1.47
C ALA A 201 32.93 -13.36 2.21
N LEU A 202 31.76 -13.10 2.83
CA LEU A 202 31.49 -11.84 3.53
C LEU A 202 32.41 -11.66 4.74
N ARG A 203 32.89 -12.73 5.38
CA ARG A 203 33.89 -12.65 6.48
C ARG A 203 35.21 -12.02 6.04
N SER A 204 35.49 -12.01 4.74
CA SER A 204 36.67 -11.40 4.14
C SER A 204 36.38 -10.11 3.36
N GLN A 205 35.10 -9.71 3.28
CA GLN A 205 34.63 -8.54 2.52
C GLN A 205 33.90 -7.55 3.45
N PRO A 206 34.66 -6.84 4.32
CA PRO A 206 34.06 -5.91 5.27
C PRO A 206 33.34 -4.76 4.56
N LEU A 207 32.37 -4.17 5.25
CA LEU A 207 31.70 -2.96 4.78
C LEU A 207 32.71 -1.82 4.54
N PRO A 208 32.46 -0.93 3.57
CA PRO A 208 33.22 0.29 3.40
C PRO A 208 33.35 1.07 4.72
N PRO A 209 34.50 1.71 5.02
CA PRO A 209 34.72 2.38 6.30
C PRO A 209 33.66 3.41 6.70
N MET A 210 33.06 4.12 5.74
CA MET A 210 31.96 5.06 6.01
C MET A 210 30.70 4.39 6.54
N LEU A 211 30.42 3.15 6.13
CA LEU A 211 29.27 2.38 6.58
C LEU A 211 29.61 1.60 7.86
N ALA A 212 30.84 1.11 7.97
CA ALA A 212 31.32 0.34 9.11
C ALA A 212 31.48 1.17 10.40
N GLY A 213 31.73 2.49 10.30
CA GLY A 213 32.06 3.36 11.43
C GLY A 213 31.01 3.41 12.56
N ASN A 214 29.75 3.08 12.25
CA ASN A 214 28.63 3.04 13.20
C ASN A 214 28.08 1.60 13.42
N ALA A 215 28.74 0.57 12.91
CA ALA A 215 28.26 -0.82 12.93
C ALA A 215 28.38 -1.52 14.30
N GLN A 216 29.11 -0.94 15.27
CA GLN A 216 29.35 -1.55 16.59
C GLN A 216 28.22 -1.33 17.62
N GLN A 217 27.15 -0.61 17.28
CA GLN A 217 25.96 -0.53 18.12
C GLN A 217 25.02 -1.68 17.77
N SER A 218 24.91 -2.66 18.66
CA SER A 218 23.91 -3.72 18.59
C SER A 218 22.51 -3.14 18.83
N GLY A 219 21.55 -3.50 17.98
CA GLY A 219 20.14 -3.11 18.08
C GLY A 219 19.45 -3.30 16.73
N ASP A 220 18.21 -3.75 16.74
CA ASP A 220 17.47 -4.07 15.51
C ASP A 220 17.39 -2.86 14.59
N VAL A 221 17.44 -3.09 13.27
CA VAL A 221 17.23 -2.05 12.23
C VAL A 221 15.97 -1.22 12.51
N GLN A 222 14.97 -1.88 13.09
CA GLN A 222 13.66 -1.35 13.42
C GLN A 222 13.65 -0.37 14.61
N ASP A 223 14.71 -0.32 15.42
CA ASP A 223 14.81 0.54 16.61
C ASP A 223 15.53 1.88 16.35
N LEU A 224 15.97 2.12 15.10
CA LEU A 224 16.65 3.36 14.75
C LEU A 224 15.65 4.54 14.74
N PRO A 225 15.92 5.63 15.48
CA PRO A 225 14.94 6.70 15.78
C PRO A 225 14.59 7.61 14.59
N ASN A 226 15.25 7.42 13.45
CA ASN A 226 15.10 8.21 12.22
C ASN A 226 14.85 7.32 11.00
N VAL A 227 14.51 6.04 11.23
CA VAL A 227 14.23 5.06 10.18
C VAL A 227 12.76 4.67 10.25
N ILE A 228 12.10 4.67 9.10
CA ILE A 228 10.80 4.06 8.90
C ILE A 228 11.02 2.84 8.03
N TYR A 229 10.74 1.66 8.59
CA TYR A 229 10.84 0.41 7.86
C TYR A 229 9.43 -0.04 7.46
N VAL A 230 9.24 -0.24 6.16
CA VAL A 230 8.01 -0.74 5.56
C VAL A 230 8.34 -2.08 4.90
N GLY A 231 7.93 -3.17 5.53
CA GLY A 231 8.13 -4.52 5.03
C GLY A 231 6.81 -5.25 4.80
N ALA A 232 6.82 -6.27 3.94
CA ALA A 232 5.71 -7.20 3.85
C ALA A 232 5.90 -8.31 4.90
N THR A 233 5.16 -8.26 6.02
CA THR A 233 5.06 -9.42 6.90
C THR A 233 4.10 -10.42 6.30
N VAL A 234 4.52 -11.68 6.26
CA VAL A 234 3.66 -12.79 5.86
C VAL A 234 3.48 -13.71 7.06
N ASP A 235 2.28 -13.70 7.64
CA ASP A 235 1.91 -14.66 8.67
C ASP A 235 1.64 -16.01 7.98
N GLY A 236 2.60 -16.94 8.02
CA GLY A 236 2.32 -18.35 7.75
C GLY A 236 2.21 -18.78 6.29
N GLN A 237 2.29 -17.87 5.31
CA GLN A 237 2.11 -18.18 3.88
C GLN A 237 3.30 -17.72 3.02
N VAL A 238 3.54 -18.43 1.92
CA VAL A 238 4.53 -18.03 0.91
C VAL A 238 3.75 -17.44 -0.25
N ILE A 239 3.89 -16.14 -0.50
CA ILE A 239 3.12 -15.46 -1.54
C ILE A 239 3.96 -15.43 -2.84
N PRO A 240 3.42 -15.99 -3.94
CA PRO A 240 4.04 -15.85 -5.25
C PRO A 240 3.92 -14.39 -5.73
N GLU A 241 4.72 -14.02 -6.71
CA GLU A 241 4.57 -12.71 -7.36
C GLU A 241 3.14 -12.53 -7.91
N LEU A 242 2.55 -11.35 -7.67
CA LEU A 242 1.16 -11.05 -8.01
C LEU A 242 1.09 -10.38 -9.38
N LEU A 243 0.02 -10.59 -10.16
CA LEU A 243 -0.18 -9.89 -11.43
C LEU A 243 -1.01 -8.61 -11.22
N ILE A 244 -0.37 -7.50 -10.84
CA ILE A 244 -1.06 -6.23 -10.61
C ILE A 244 -1.04 -5.40 -11.90
N ALA A 245 -2.22 -4.95 -12.35
CA ALA A 245 -2.40 -4.23 -13.62
C ALA A 245 -1.84 -4.96 -14.87
N GLY A 246 -1.82 -6.30 -14.86
CA GLY A 246 -1.33 -7.11 -15.98
C GLY A 246 0.17 -7.39 -15.97
N GLU A 247 0.90 -6.92 -14.96
CA GLU A 247 2.33 -7.18 -14.80
C GLU A 247 2.63 -7.90 -13.48
N PRO A 248 3.62 -8.81 -13.43
CA PRO A 248 4.11 -9.36 -12.18
C PRO A 248 4.70 -8.24 -11.33
N ARG A 249 4.19 -8.06 -10.11
CA ARG A 249 4.52 -6.99 -9.15
C ARG A 249 4.25 -7.45 -7.71
N GLY A 250 4.92 -6.85 -6.76
CA GLY A 250 4.65 -6.96 -5.33
C GLY A 250 3.58 -5.94 -4.91
N ALA A 251 2.65 -6.36 -4.05
CA ALA A 251 1.56 -5.49 -3.62
C ALA A 251 2.03 -4.30 -2.78
N LEU A 252 3.10 -4.47 -2.01
CA LEU A 252 3.67 -3.40 -1.22
C LEU A 252 4.29 -2.32 -2.11
N SER A 253 5.13 -2.71 -3.08
CA SER A 253 5.73 -1.78 -4.04
C SER A 253 4.69 -1.02 -4.84
N TRP A 254 3.67 -1.73 -5.33
CA TRP A 254 2.56 -1.11 -6.05
C TRP A 254 1.77 -0.13 -5.17
N ALA A 255 1.44 -0.52 -3.94
CA ALA A 255 0.72 0.35 -3.01
C ALA A 255 1.55 1.60 -2.69
N PHE A 256 2.86 1.47 -2.48
CA PHE A 256 3.73 2.61 -2.25
C PHE A 256 3.74 3.59 -3.41
N ALA A 257 3.95 3.09 -4.64
CA ALA A 257 3.91 3.92 -5.84
C ALA A 257 2.58 4.69 -5.93
N ARG A 258 1.45 3.99 -5.84
CA ARG A 258 0.13 4.62 -5.88
C ARG A 258 -0.09 5.61 -4.74
N GLY A 259 0.48 5.38 -3.55
CA GLY A 259 0.42 6.31 -2.42
C GLY A 259 1.15 7.62 -2.73
N VAL A 260 2.38 7.54 -3.22
CA VAL A 260 3.24 8.68 -3.59
C VAL A 260 2.66 9.53 -4.72
N GLU A 261 1.85 8.94 -5.61
CA GLU A 261 1.09 9.68 -6.64
C GLU A 261 0.06 10.68 -6.06
N GLY A 262 -0.09 10.73 -4.73
CA GLY A 262 -1.02 11.62 -4.03
C GLY A 262 -2.22 10.89 -3.44
N ARG A 263 -2.34 9.57 -3.62
CA ARG A 263 -3.45 8.79 -3.04
C ARG A 263 -3.32 8.59 -1.53
N ALA A 264 -2.12 8.79 -1.00
CA ALA A 264 -1.85 8.75 0.42
C ALA A 264 -2.01 10.13 1.10
N ASP A 265 -2.39 11.21 0.40
CA ASP A 265 -2.76 12.50 1.01
C ASP A 265 -4.23 12.41 1.46
N LEU A 266 -4.44 11.95 2.70
CA LEU A 266 -5.76 11.59 3.21
C LEU A 266 -6.51 12.81 3.77
N ASP A 267 -5.79 13.80 4.28
CA ASP A 267 -6.37 15.04 4.80
C ASP A 267 -6.43 16.19 3.78
N ARG A 268 -5.80 16.00 2.61
CA ARG A 268 -5.79 16.91 1.46
C ARG A 268 -5.09 18.23 1.76
N ASP A 269 -4.10 18.21 2.64
CA ASP A 269 -3.25 19.37 2.91
C ASP A 269 -2.21 19.62 1.81
N GLY A 270 -2.10 18.70 0.84
CA GLY A 270 -1.19 18.78 -0.30
C GLY A 270 0.18 18.17 -0.06
N GLY A 271 0.37 17.52 1.09
CA GLY A 271 1.50 16.67 1.42
C GLY A 271 1.05 15.24 1.72
N ILE A 272 1.99 14.30 1.77
CA ILE A 272 1.72 12.97 2.33
C ILE A 272 2.57 12.83 3.57
N SER A 273 1.93 12.84 4.73
CA SER A 273 2.59 12.51 5.98
C SER A 273 2.85 11.00 6.08
N MET A 274 3.80 10.62 6.94
CA MET A 274 4.12 9.21 7.13
C MET A 274 2.97 8.43 7.78
N GLU A 275 2.14 9.09 8.59
CA GLU A 275 0.94 8.48 9.17
C GLU A 275 -0.08 8.14 8.08
N GLU A 276 -0.30 9.05 7.13
CA GLU A 276 -1.23 8.82 6.04
C GLU A 276 -0.72 7.79 5.04
N LEU A 277 0.58 7.83 4.71
CA LEU A 277 1.22 6.80 3.90
C LEU A 277 1.07 5.42 4.57
N SER A 278 1.30 5.33 5.87
CA SER A 278 1.13 4.10 6.65
C SER A 278 -0.31 3.55 6.57
N LEU A 279 -1.30 4.41 6.79
CA LEU A 279 -2.71 4.03 6.71
C LEU A 279 -3.09 3.58 5.30
N PHE A 280 -2.65 4.33 4.29
CA PHE A 280 -2.89 4.01 2.88
C PHE A 280 -2.27 2.67 2.49
N LEU A 281 -1.01 2.43 2.86
CA LEU A 281 -0.31 1.18 2.56
C LEU A 281 -0.99 -0.02 3.21
N LYS A 282 -1.33 0.07 4.51
CA LYS A 282 -2.02 -0.99 5.23
C LYS A 282 -3.33 -1.39 4.55
N GLU A 283 -4.15 -0.41 4.20
CA GLU A 283 -5.43 -0.67 3.55
C GLU A 283 -5.23 -1.21 2.13
N THR A 284 -4.37 -0.56 1.34
CA THR A 284 -4.20 -0.87 -0.09
C THR A 284 -3.53 -2.22 -0.29
N VAL A 285 -2.49 -2.56 0.48
CA VAL A 285 -1.85 -3.89 0.43
C VAL A 285 -2.83 -4.96 0.88
N ARG A 286 -3.60 -4.72 1.95
CA ARG A 286 -4.63 -5.65 2.38
C ARG A 286 -5.67 -5.90 1.29
N VAL A 287 -6.14 -4.84 0.62
CA VAL A 287 -7.10 -4.97 -0.48
C VAL A 287 -6.48 -5.67 -1.69
N ALA A 288 -5.26 -5.30 -2.08
CA ALA A 288 -4.57 -5.82 -3.25
C ALA A 288 -4.10 -7.28 -3.08
N THR A 289 -3.84 -7.70 -1.84
CA THR A 289 -3.45 -9.09 -1.50
C THR A 289 -4.59 -9.89 -0.90
N GLU A 290 -5.80 -9.32 -0.90
CA GLU A 290 -6.98 -10.03 -0.39
C GLU A 290 -6.82 -10.49 1.07
N GLY A 291 -6.10 -9.70 1.87
CA GLY A 291 -5.80 -9.97 3.29
C GLY A 291 -4.64 -10.95 3.55
N ARG A 292 -3.94 -11.41 2.49
CA ARG A 292 -2.80 -12.33 2.63
C ARG A 292 -1.51 -11.66 3.06
N GLN A 293 -1.34 -10.37 2.76
CA GLN A 293 -0.28 -9.55 3.31
C GLN A 293 -0.88 -8.47 4.20
N SER A 294 -0.28 -8.33 5.38
CA SER A 294 -0.37 -7.11 6.15
C SER A 294 1.02 -6.49 6.12
N PRO A 295 1.19 -5.26 5.62
CA PRO A 295 2.50 -4.63 5.69
C PRO A 295 2.81 -4.33 7.17
N SER A 296 4.00 -4.72 7.62
CA SER A 296 4.52 -4.25 8.90
C SER A 296 5.15 -2.88 8.67
N LEU A 297 4.73 -1.93 9.49
CA LEU A 297 5.34 -0.62 9.54
C LEU A 297 5.86 -0.41 10.95
N THR A 298 7.18 -0.46 11.09
CA THR A 298 7.83 -0.08 12.35
C THR A 298 8.27 1.37 12.21
N MET A 299 7.63 2.24 12.99
CA MET A 299 7.97 3.65 13.10
C MET A 299 8.64 3.85 14.46
N SER A 300 9.96 4.02 14.47
CA SER A 300 10.71 4.30 15.69
C SER A 300 11.07 5.79 15.76
N GLY A 301 10.56 6.47 16.79
CA GLY A 301 10.92 7.86 17.13
C GLY A 301 9.98 8.95 16.61
N ASP A 302 10.23 10.19 17.07
CA ASP A 302 9.68 11.45 16.51
C ASP A 302 10.21 11.59 15.08
N SER A 303 9.67 10.82 14.13
CA SER A 303 10.00 10.94 12.72
C SER A 303 9.66 12.37 12.30
N ARG A 304 10.69 13.22 12.18
CA ARG A 304 10.57 14.54 11.58
C ARG A 304 9.80 14.36 10.28
N ALA A 305 8.62 14.94 10.26
CA ALA A 305 7.60 14.78 9.24
C ALA A 305 8.23 14.81 7.84
N ALA A 306 8.53 13.62 7.30
CA ALA A 306 8.89 13.46 5.90
C ALA A 306 7.58 13.59 5.12
N VAL A 307 7.13 14.83 4.95
CA VAL A 307 5.99 15.14 4.11
C VAL A 307 6.47 15.02 2.67
N LEU A 308 5.90 14.12 1.87
CA LEU A 308 6.16 14.10 0.43
C LEU A 308 5.61 15.40 -0.16
N PRO A 309 6.42 16.26 -0.78
CA PRO A 309 5.91 17.44 -1.44
C PRO A 309 5.12 17.05 -2.69
N ARG A 310 3.99 17.74 -2.86
CA ARG A 310 3.03 17.73 -3.97
C ARG A 310 3.54 17.19 -5.31
N VAL A 311 2.90 16.12 -5.81
CA VAL A 311 2.90 15.84 -7.25
C VAL A 311 1.83 16.68 -7.93
N ASN A 312 2.12 17.24 -9.11
CA ASN A 312 1.16 18.03 -9.85
C ASN A 312 -0.05 17.15 -10.24
N GLU A 313 -1.27 17.53 -9.80
CA GLU A 313 -2.53 16.81 -10.04
C GLU A 313 -2.78 16.45 -11.52
N GLN A 314 -2.10 17.13 -12.44
CA GLN A 314 -2.26 16.96 -13.88
C GLN A 314 -1.45 15.80 -14.48
N ILE A 315 -0.51 15.19 -13.75
CA ILE A 315 0.43 14.19 -14.31
C ILE A 315 -0.15 12.77 -14.36
N PHE A 316 -1.16 12.45 -13.53
CA PHE A 316 -1.72 11.09 -13.42
C PHE A 316 -3.20 10.99 -13.77
N ALA A 317 -3.62 11.70 -14.81
CA ALA A 317 -4.73 11.17 -15.60
C ALA A 317 -4.20 9.94 -16.36
N HIS A 318 -4.84 8.77 -16.22
CA HIS A 318 -4.85 7.57 -17.11
C HIS A 318 -4.86 6.27 -16.25
N GLU A 319 -5.67 5.24 -16.45
CA GLU A 319 -6.71 4.90 -17.43
C GLU A 319 -8.00 4.45 -16.68
N ASN A 320 -9.13 4.66 -17.34
CA ASN A 320 -10.49 4.60 -16.79
C ASN A 320 -10.86 3.26 -16.16
N GLY A 321 -11.74 3.28 -15.15
CA GLY A 321 -12.30 2.14 -14.42
C GLY A 321 -13.12 1.15 -15.27
N VAL A 322 -12.43 0.50 -16.22
CA VAL A 322 -12.94 -0.56 -17.08
C VAL A 322 -12.53 -1.90 -16.48
N LEU A 323 -13.49 -2.69 -16.03
CA LEU A 323 -13.25 -4.03 -15.49
C LEU A 323 -13.13 -5.05 -16.63
N THR A 324 -12.07 -5.84 -16.64
CA THR A 324 -11.84 -6.86 -17.66
C THR A 324 -12.40 -8.23 -17.24
N LEU A 325 -13.05 -8.93 -18.18
CA LEU A 325 -13.76 -10.19 -17.95
C LEU A 325 -13.26 -11.30 -18.89
N SER A 326 -13.18 -12.53 -18.39
CA SER A 326 -12.95 -13.73 -19.21
C SER A 326 -13.64 -14.95 -18.59
N ALA A 327 -13.61 -16.09 -19.28
CA ALA A 327 -14.23 -17.33 -18.81
C ALA A 327 -13.42 -18.57 -19.19
N SER A 328 -13.64 -19.68 -18.47
CA SER A 328 -12.97 -20.97 -18.70
C SER A 328 -13.30 -21.63 -20.03
N THR A 329 -14.31 -21.15 -20.76
CA THR A 329 -14.73 -21.69 -22.05
C THR A 329 -15.06 -20.61 -23.07
N ASN A 330 -14.59 -20.81 -24.31
CA ASN A 330 -14.90 -19.95 -25.46
C ASN A 330 -16.40 -19.89 -25.78
N ALA A 331 -17.18 -20.87 -25.30
CA ALA A 331 -18.65 -20.85 -25.44
C ALA A 331 -19.31 -19.72 -24.63
N ALA A 332 -18.66 -19.22 -23.57
CA ALA A 332 -19.17 -18.12 -22.76
C ALA A 332 -18.83 -16.73 -23.35
N THR A 333 -17.87 -16.63 -24.27
CA THR A 333 -17.42 -15.36 -24.86
C THR A 333 -18.56 -14.51 -25.46
N PRO A 334 -19.51 -15.06 -26.26
CA PRO A 334 -20.61 -14.25 -26.81
C PRO A 334 -21.49 -13.64 -25.71
N VAL A 335 -21.69 -14.39 -24.62
CA VAL A 335 -22.52 -13.97 -23.49
C VAL A 335 -21.79 -12.88 -22.67
N LEU A 336 -20.48 -13.03 -22.46
CA LEU A 336 -19.65 -11.99 -21.84
C LEU A 336 -19.62 -10.70 -22.68
N GLN A 337 -19.53 -10.81 -24.01
CA GLN A 337 -19.58 -9.65 -24.90
C GLN A 337 -20.94 -8.94 -24.82
N GLN A 338 -22.04 -9.70 -24.70
CA GLN A 338 -23.36 -9.13 -24.47
C GLN A 338 -23.45 -8.41 -23.12
N LEU A 339 -22.86 -8.98 -22.05
CA LEU A 339 -22.78 -8.33 -20.74
C LEU A 339 -21.98 -7.03 -20.82
N ALA A 340 -20.80 -7.06 -21.44
CA ALA A 340 -19.95 -5.88 -21.61
C ALA A 340 -20.64 -4.79 -22.44
N GLY A 341 -21.37 -5.17 -23.49
CA GLY A 341 -22.15 -4.24 -24.32
C GLY A 341 -23.29 -3.55 -23.57
N LYS A 342 -23.81 -4.13 -22.48
CA LYS A 342 -24.82 -3.47 -21.62
C LYS A 342 -24.21 -2.40 -20.71
N GLN A 343 -22.90 -2.44 -20.46
CA GLN A 343 -22.17 -1.50 -19.60
C GLN A 343 -21.04 -0.84 -20.40
N GLU A 344 -21.42 -0.15 -21.48
CA GLU A 344 -20.50 0.43 -22.45
C GLU A 344 -19.47 1.36 -21.77
N GLY A 345 -18.18 1.11 -22.03
CA GLY A 345 -17.08 1.87 -21.44
C GLY A 345 -16.75 1.54 -19.98
N ARG A 346 -17.42 0.55 -19.36
CA ARG A 346 -17.11 0.08 -18.00
C ARG A 346 -16.63 -1.38 -17.94
N LEU A 347 -16.93 -2.18 -18.96
CA LEU A 347 -16.55 -3.59 -19.02
C LEU A 347 -15.85 -3.89 -20.35
N LYS A 348 -14.86 -4.79 -20.32
CA LYS A 348 -14.17 -5.28 -21.52
C LYS A 348 -13.93 -6.78 -21.41
N VAL A 349 -14.15 -7.53 -22.49
CA VAL A 349 -13.83 -8.96 -22.53
C VAL A 349 -12.42 -9.16 -23.07
N VAL A 350 -11.64 -10.02 -22.43
CA VAL A 350 -10.27 -10.39 -22.83
C VAL A 350 -10.12 -11.92 -22.91
N GLU A 351 -9.20 -12.40 -23.74
CA GLU A 351 -9.05 -13.84 -24.07
C GLU A 351 -7.77 -14.49 -23.51
N ASP A 352 -6.86 -13.69 -22.94
CA ASP A 352 -5.49 -14.05 -22.54
C ASP A 352 -5.35 -14.45 -21.07
N GLY A 353 -6.45 -14.60 -20.34
CA GLY A 353 -6.45 -15.00 -18.92
C GLY A 353 -5.98 -13.90 -17.97
N THR A 354 -5.78 -12.67 -18.45
CA THR A 354 -5.38 -11.52 -17.60
C THR A 354 -6.57 -10.69 -17.12
N ALA A 355 -7.79 -11.26 -17.20
CA ALA A 355 -9.01 -10.56 -16.82
C ALA A 355 -9.08 -10.31 -15.32
N ASP A 356 -9.51 -9.13 -14.91
CA ASP A 356 -9.75 -8.78 -13.51
C ASP A 356 -10.71 -9.76 -12.83
N LEU A 357 -11.73 -10.23 -13.56
CA LEU A 357 -12.60 -11.34 -13.15
C LEU A 357 -12.63 -12.45 -14.21
N PHE A 358 -12.33 -13.67 -13.77
CA PHE A 358 -12.41 -14.89 -14.53
C PHE A 358 -13.58 -15.75 -14.05
N TRP A 359 -14.44 -16.18 -14.97
CA TRP A 359 -15.56 -17.06 -14.67
C TRP A 359 -15.21 -18.52 -14.96
N ASP A 360 -15.11 -19.35 -13.92
CA ASP A 360 -15.12 -20.79 -14.11
C ASP A 360 -16.56 -21.28 -14.27
N VAL A 361 -16.94 -21.57 -15.52
CA VAL A 361 -18.30 -21.99 -15.88
C VAL A 361 -18.63 -23.39 -15.35
N GLU A 362 -17.63 -24.27 -15.21
CA GLU A 362 -17.85 -25.66 -14.79
C GLU A 362 -18.01 -25.76 -13.28
N GLU A 363 -17.08 -25.16 -12.53
CA GLU A 363 -17.12 -25.15 -11.07
C GLU A 363 -18.13 -24.13 -10.51
N GLY A 364 -18.51 -23.13 -11.30
CA GLY A 364 -19.33 -22.01 -10.83
C GLY A 364 -18.58 -21.08 -9.90
N ASP A 365 -17.25 -21.06 -10.00
CA ASP A 365 -16.36 -20.18 -9.26
C ASP A 365 -16.15 -18.88 -10.05
N VAL A 366 -15.93 -17.79 -9.33
CA VAL A 366 -15.41 -16.54 -9.89
C VAL A 366 -14.07 -16.27 -9.26
N LEU A 367 -13.07 -16.02 -10.09
CA LEU A 367 -11.70 -15.81 -9.68
C LEU A 367 -11.25 -14.39 -10.04
N THR A 368 -10.38 -13.79 -9.24
CA THR A 368 -9.64 -12.60 -9.69
C THR A 368 -8.50 -12.98 -10.65
N LYS A 369 -7.89 -12.00 -11.30
CA LYS A 369 -6.63 -12.19 -12.06
C LYS A 369 -5.49 -12.79 -11.24
N PHE A 370 -5.59 -12.78 -9.90
CA PHE A 370 -4.60 -13.36 -8.98
C PHE A 370 -4.87 -14.84 -8.68
N GLY A 371 -5.99 -15.39 -9.15
CA GLY A 371 -6.39 -16.78 -8.90
C GLY A 371 -7.22 -16.95 -7.62
N ASP A 372 -7.73 -15.86 -7.05
CA ASP A 372 -8.45 -15.89 -5.78
C ASP A 372 -9.93 -16.09 -6.00
N VAL A 373 -10.52 -17.08 -5.31
CA VAL A 373 -11.94 -17.41 -5.46
C VAL A 373 -12.78 -16.38 -4.70
N VAL A 374 -13.31 -15.41 -5.44
CA VAL A 374 -14.15 -14.32 -4.92
C VAL A 374 -15.62 -14.70 -4.79
N LEU A 375 -16.02 -15.77 -5.49
CA LEU A 375 -17.28 -16.47 -5.26
C LEU A 375 -17.07 -17.95 -5.54
N ARG A 376 -17.47 -18.83 -4.61
CA ARG A 376 -17.31 -20.27 -4.75
C ARG A 376 -18.63 -20.98 -5.06
N GLY A 377 -18.68 -21.72 -6.17
CA GLY A 377 -19.72 -22.69 -6.52
C GLY A 377 -21.12 -22.12 -6.76
N LYS A 378 -21.24 -20.80 -6.98
CA LYS A 378 -22.53 -20.09 -7.06
C LYS A 378 -22.73 -19.32 -8.36
N ALA A 379 -21.69 -19.03 -9.13
CA ALA A 379 -21.78 -18.45 -10.47
C ALA A 379 -22.15 -19.52 -11.51
N THR A 380 -23.28 -20.20 -11.32
CA THR A 380 -23.71 -21.33 -12.18
C THR A 380 -24.29 -20.89 -13.53
N ASN A 381 -24.49 -19.59 -13.74
CA ASN A 381 -24.98 -19.00 -14.98
C ASN A 381 -24.54 -17.53 -15.09
N ILE A 382 -24.79 -16.93 -16.26
CA ILE A 382 -24.37 -15.54 -16.54
C ILE A 382 -25.01 -14.53 -15.60
N ASP A 383 -26.26 -14.72 -15.17
CA ASP A 383 -26.92 -13.75 -14.29
C ASP A 383 -26.21 -13.71 -12.94
N ARG A 384 -25.83 -14.88 -12.39
CA ARG A 384 -25.04 -14.95 -11.15
C ARG A 384 -23.63 -14.40 -11.30
N PHE A 385 -22.98 -14.65 -12.43
CA PHE A 385 -21.69 -14.00 -12.73
C PHE A 385 -21.85 -12.47 -12.84
N SER A 386 -22.91 -11.99 -13.49
CA SER A 386 -23.23 -10.58 -13.64
C SER A 386 -23.48 -9.88 -12.31
N ASP A 387 -24.08 -10.56 -11.32
CA ASP A 387 -24.24 -10.05 -9.96
C ASP A 387 -22.87 -9.75 -9.32
N VAL A 388 -21.91 -10.67 -9.47
CA VAL A 388 -20.52 -10.51 -9.01
C VAL A 388 -19.82 -9.36 -9.74
N VAL A 389 -19.91 -9.30 -11.07
CA VAL A 389 -19.36 -8.20 -11.88
C VAL A 389 -19.91 -6.85 -11.43
N THR A 390 -21.21 -6.77 -11.17
CA THR A 390 -21.87 -5.54 -10.70
C THR A 390 -21.34 -5.11 -9.33
N LYS A 391 -21.16 -6.06 -8.41
CA LYS A 391 -20.52 -5.80 -7.11
C LYS A 391 -19.12 -5.23 -7.25
N TRP A 392 -18.26 -5.85 -8.06
CA TRP A 392 -16.87 -5.41 -8.23
C TRP A 392 -16.77 -4.06 -8.93
N GLY A 393 -17.65 -3.79 -9.90
CA GLY A 393 -17.79 -2.46 -10.48
C GLY A 393 -18.20 -1.41 -9.44
N PHE A 394 -19.18 -1.72 -8.59
CA PHE A 394 -19.60 -0.83 -7.50
C PHE A 394 -18.51 -0.64 -6.43
N LEU A 395 -17.77 -1.69 -6.06
CA LEU A 395 -16.63 -1.60 -5.15
C LEU A 395 -15.55 -0.68 -5.70
N THR A 396 -15.23 -0.80 -7.00
CA THR A 396 -14.27 0.09 -7.67
C THR A 396 -14.69 1.56 -7.52
N ASP A 397 -15.96 1.85 -7.78
CA ASP A 397 -16.51 3.21 -7.62
C ASP A 397 -16.53 3.66 -6.14
N LEU A 398 -16.83 2.75 -5.22
CA LEU A 398 -16.90 3.03 -3.79
C LEU A 398 -15.50 3.30 -3.20
N TYR A 399 -14.47 2.56 -3.62
CA TYR A 399 -13.08 2.84 -3.29
C TYR A 399 -12.63 4.19 -3.85
N ALA A 400 -13.09 4.56 -5.06
CA ALA A 400 -12.82 5.89 -5.60
C ALA A 400 -13.49 6.98 -4.73
N LEU A 401 -14.76 6.79 -4.35
CA LEU A 401 -15.46 7.71 -3.46
C LEU A 401 -14.84 7.78 -2.06
N SER A 402 -14.39 6.66 -1.49
CA SER A 402 -13.80 6.64 -0.15
C SER A 402 -12.49 7.43 -0.08
N ARG A 403 -11.72 7.47 -1.17
CA ARG A 403 -10.53 8.34 -1.30
C ARG A 403 -10.88 9.83 -1.28
N GLU A 404 -12.14 10.18 -1.53
CA GLU A 404 -12.62 11.56 -1.41
C GLU A 404 -13.24 11.90 -0.06
N ARG A 405 -13.18 10.99 0.90
CA ARG A 405 -13.80 11.09 2.22
C ARG A 405 -12.77 10.74 3.29
N GLN A 406 -13.08 11.06 4.55
CA GLN A 406 -12.21 10.65 5.64
C GLN A 406 -12.18 9.11 5.75
N PRO A 407 -11.03 8.50 6.09
CA PRO A 407 -10.94 7.06 6.23
C PRO A 407 -11.67 6.57 7.50
N ILE A 408 -12.05 5.31 7.47
CA ILE A 408 -12.49 4.55 8.65
C ILE A 408 -11.65 3.27 8.67
N GLU A 409 -10.90 3.08 9.74
CA GLU A 409 -9.98 1.96 9.93
C GLU A 409 -10.78 0.67 10.11
N GLY A 410 -10.61 -0.28 9.18
CA GLY A 410 -11.17 -1.63 9.27
C GLY A 410 -10.17 -2.60 9.91
N THR A 411 -10.61 -3.42 10.85
CA THR A 411 -9.82 -4.51 11.46
C THR A 411 -10.58 -5.83 11.36
N LEU A 412 -9.87 -6.93 11.17
CA LEU A 412 -10.43 -8.28 11.11
C LEU A 412 -9.78 -9.16 12.19
N GLN A 413 -10.58 -10.00 12.85
CA GLN A 413 -10.10 -11.01 13.80
C GLN A 413 -10.79 -12.35 13.50
N PRO A 414 -10.05 -13.43 13.17
CA PRO A 414 -8.59 -13.46 12.98
C PRO A 414 -8.14 -12.56 11.83
N SER A 415 -6.95 -11.96 11.93
CA SER A 415 -6.46 -10.96 10.98
C SER A 415 -6.00 -11.52 9.64
N VAL A 416 -5.84 -12.84 9.53
CA VAL A 416 -5.22 -13.51 8.38
C VAL A 416 -5.96 -14.79 8.03
N GLY A 417 -6.00 -15.10 6.74
CA GLY A 417 -6.53 -16.35 6.18
C GLY A 417 -8.01 -16.30 5.81
N HIS A 418 -8.46 -17.32 5.08
CA HIS A 418 -9.89 -17.53 4.84
C HIS A 418 -10.55 -18.05 6.12
N ILE A 419 -11.75 -17.56 6.40
CA ILE A 419 -12.55 -17.96 7.55
C ILE A 419 -13.40 -19.18 7.14
N PRO A 420 -13.15 -20.36 7.73
CA PRO A 420 -13.90 -21.56 7.41
C PRO A 420 -15.38 -21.44 7.76
N GLU A 421 -16.23 -22.19 7.06
CA GLU A 421 -17.66 -22.24 7.31
C GLU A 421 -17.96 -22.50 8.80
N GLY A 422 -18.85 -21.68 9.34
CA GLY A 422 -19.26 -21.77 10.73
C GLY A 422 -18.33 -21.05 11.70
N ASP A 423 -17.09 -20.71 11.35
CA ASP A 423 -16.19 -20.02 12.27
C ASP A 423 -16.65 -18.58 12.54
N ALA A 424 -16.44 -18.17 13.79
CA ALA A 424 -16.78 -16.82 14.23
C ALA A 424 -15.62 -15.86 13.97
N PHE A 425 -15.94 -14.68 13.49
CA PHE A 425 -14.96 -13.63 13.25
C PHE A 425 -15.52 -12.27 13.68
N LYS A 426 -14.62 -11.31 13.88
CA LYS A 426 -14.97 -9.94 14.26
C LYS A 426 -14.44 -8.96 13.24
N VAL A 427 -15.28 -7.99 12.90
CA VAL A 427 -14.90 -6.86 12.06
C VAL A 427 -15.04 -5.60 12.90
N GLY A 428 -13.94 -4.91 13.14
CA GLY A 428 -13.91 -3.62 13.83
C GLY A 428 -13.83 -2.49 12.82
N LEU A 429 -14.69 -1.49 12.94
CA LEU A 429 -14.69 -0.29 12.09
C LEU A 429 -14.52 0.91 13.00
N LYS A 430 -13.36 1.58 12.94
CA LYS A 430 -12.98 2.67 13.84
C LYS A 430 -12.88 3.97 13.05
N SER A 431 -13.64 4.97 13.49
CA SER A 431 -13.57 6.32 12.94
C SER A 431 -13.02 7.27 14.00
N ASP A 432 -12.19 8.23 13.59
CA ASP A 432 -11.61 9.22 14.49
C ASP A 432 -12.63 10.23 15.00
N GLN A 433 -13.77 10.33 14.32
CA GLN A 433 -14.85 11.24 14.68
C GLN A 433 -16.14 10.48 14.99
N ALA A 434 -16.90 11.03 15.93
CA ALA A 434 -18.26 10.57 16.17
C ALA A 434 -19.18 10.98 15.01
N GLY A 435 -20.31 10.30 14.86
CA GLY A 435 -21.30 10.64 13.84
C GLY A 435 -22.42 9.63 13.73
N ASN A 436 -23.35 9.90 12.83
CA ASN A 436 -24.34 8.93 12.39
C ASN A 436 -23.66 7.93 11.46
N MET A 437 -24.05 6.67 11.52
CA MET A 437 -23.48 5.63 10.67
C MET A 437 -24.56 4.77 10.01
N ALA A 438 -24.20 4.23 8.86
CA ALA A 438 -24.85 3.09 8.24
C ALA A 438 -23.78 2.06 7.92
N VAL A 439 -24.05 0.79 8.21
CA VAL A 439 -23.12 -0.32 7.95
C VAL A 439 -23.83 -1.36 7.13
N PHE A 440 -23.24 -1.77 6.01
CA PHE A 440 -23.78 -2.81 5.14
C PHE A 440 -22.67 -3.73 4.64
N ALA A 441 -23.02 -4.95 4.27
CA ALA A 441 -22.14 -5.89 3.62
C ALA A 441 -22.50 -6.05 2.15
N LEU A 442 -21.48 -6.24 1.32
CA LEU A 442 -21.58 -6.77 -0.03
C LEU A 442 -21.05 -8.21 0.00
N GLU A 443 -21.96 -9.17 0.02
CA GLU A 443 -21.64 -10.61 0.07
C GLU A 443 -21.00 -11.07 -1.24
N ALA A 444 -20.26 -12.18 -1.23
CA ALA A 444 -19.49 -12.72 -2.35
C ALA A 444 -20.28 -12.78 -3.67
N ASP A 445 -21.58 -13.09 -3.60
CA ASP A 445 -22.47 -13.21 -4.77
C ASP A 445 -23.08 -11.89 -5.27
N GLY A 446 -22.69 -10.76 -4.67
CA GLY A 446 -23.23 -9.44 -5.00
C GLY A 446 -24.47 -9.03 -4.20
N THR A 447 -24.93 -9.86 -3.27
CA THR A 447 -26.02 -9.53 -2.35
C THR A 447 -25.62 -8.40 -1.39
N LEU A 448 -26.46 -7.37 -1.29
CA LEU A 448 -26.32 -6.33 -0.28
C LEU A 448 -27.09 -6.72 0.99
N ARG A 449 -26.44 -6.62 2.14
CA ARG A 449 -27.07 -6.83 3.46
C ARG A 449 -26.89 -5.61 4.36
N LEU A 450 -27.97 -5.09 4.92
CA LEU A 450 -27.88 -4.02 5.91
C LEU A 450 -27.53 -4.60 7.27
N LEU A 451 -26.38 -4.20 7.83
CA LEU A 451 -25.89 -4.65 9.13
C LEU A 451 -26.25 -3.68 10.27
N ALA A 452 -26.23 -2.37 9.99
CA ALA A 452 -26.65 -1.32 10.91
C ALA A 452 -27.29 -0.13 10.16
N PRO A 453 -28.44 0.39 10.61
CA PRO A 453 -29.15 0.02 11.83
C PRO A 453 -29.94 -1.28 11.70
N ASN A 454 -29.79 -2.16 12.68
CA ASN A 454 -30.52 -3.40 12.84
C ASN A 454 -31.63 -3.23 13.89
N LYS A 455 -32.79 -2.77 13.43
CA LYS A 455 -33.97 -2.53 14.29
C LYS A 455 -34.44 -3.77 15.07
N LYS A 456 -34.09 -4.98 14.63
CA LYS A 456 -34.44 -6.23 15.32
C LYS A 456 -33.51 -6.49 16.51
N ALA A 457 -32.22 -6.25 16.32
CA ALA A 457 -31.20 -6.47 17.36
C ALA A 457 -31.11 -5.28 18.34
N ASP A 458 -31.31 -4.05 17.85
CA ASP A 458 -31.31 -2.84 18.66
C ASP A 458 -32.55 -1.96 18.37
N PRO A 459 -33.69 -2.26 19.03
CA PRO A 459 -34.92 -1.48 18.87
C PRO A 459 -34.78 -0.02 19.37
N LEU A 460 -33.76 0.28 20.17
CA LEU A 460 -33.51 1.61 20.74
C LEU A 460 -32.64 2.48 19.82
N GLY A 461 -32.11 1.92 18.73
CA GLY A 461 -31.40 2.65 17.67
C GLY A 461 -30.05 3.23 18.11
N LYS A 462 -29.36 2.61 19.07
CA LYS A 462 -28.00 3.02 19.49
C LYS A 462 -26.95 2.66 18.45
N ASP A 463 -27.22 1.67 17.60
CA ASP A 463 -26.43 1.27 16.45
C ASP A 463 -26.56 2.19 15.21
N THR A 464 -27.15 3.38 15.37
CA THR A 464 -27.19 4.42 14.34
C THR A 464 -26.03 5.41 14.43
N THR A 465 -25.17 5.28 15.45
CA THR A 465 -24.07 6.21 15.70
C THR A 465 -22.76 5.50 16.01
N VAL A 466 -21.65 6.11 15.59
CA VAL A 466 -20.28 5.70 15.94
C VAL A 466 -19.67 6.70 16.93
N GLN A 467 -18.82 6.21 17.82
CA GLN A 467 -18.06 7.01 18.78
C GLN A 467 -16.65 7.25 18.24
N ALA A 468 -16.12 8.46 18.45
CA ALA A 468 -14.75 8.81 18.07
C ALA A 468 -13.73 7.86 18.70
N ALA A 469 -12.77 7.39 17.89
CA ALA A 469 -11.66 6.52 18.24
C ALA A 469 -12.04 5.17 18.90
N LYS A 470 -13.32 4.82 18.93
CA LYS A 470 -13.80 3.54 19.48
C LYS A 470 -14.31 2.66 18.33
N PRO A 471 -13.76 1.44 18.15
CA PRO A 471 -14.20 0.56 17.08
C PRO A 471 -15.65 0.13 17.29
N TYR A 472 -16.45 0.25 16.24
CA TYR A 472 -17.73 -0.45 16.12
C TYR A 472 -17.44 -1.89 15.71
N VAL A 473 -17.77 -2.84 16.59
CA VAL A 473 -17.40 -4.25 16.41
C VAL A 473 -18.62 -5.06 16.00
N LEU A 474 -18.55 -5.64 14.81
CA LEU A 474 -19.46 -6.66 14.31
C LEU A 474 -18.94 -8.03 14.73
N ASN A 475 -19.82 -8.87 15.28
CA ASN A 475 -19.53 -10.28 15.56
C ASN A 475 -20.32 -11.12 14.58
N LEU A 476 -19.61 -11.79 13.67
CA LEU A 476 -20.18 -12.49 12.53
C LEU A 476 -19.74 -13.97 12.53
N ARG A 477 -20.40 -14.77 11.70
CA ARG A 477 -20.01 -16.15 11.39
C ARG A 477 -19.96 -16.35 9.90
N ALA A 478 -18.95 -17.08 9.43
CA ALA A 478 -18.84 -17.43 8.02
C ALA A 478 -19.96 -18.39 7.64
N ALA A 479 -20.65 -18.05 6.55
CA ALA A 479 -21.76 -18.82 6.00
C ALA A 479 -21.82 -18.57 4.48
N LEU A 480 -22.64 -19.33 3.78
CA LEU A 480 -22.88 -19.12 2.35
C LEU A 480 -23.44 -17.72 2.06
N PRO A 481 -23.06 -17.08 0.94
CA PRO A 481 -22.10 -17.55 -0.07
C PRO A 481 -20.62 -17.40 0.38
N PHE A 482 -19.76 -18.33 -0.04
CA PHE A 482 -18.32 -18.24 0.25
C PHE A 482 -17.57 -17.46 -0.81
N GLY A 483 -16.54 -16.75 -0.39
CA GLY A 483 -15.71 -15.91 -1.23
C GLY A 483 -15.37 -14.59 -0.55
N ALA A 484 -15.29 -13.52 -1.33
CA ALA A 484 -14.84 -12.21 -0.87
C ALA A 484 -16.03 -11.33 -0.47
N ASP A 485 -16.31 -11.19 0.81
CA ASP A 485 -17.28 -10.25 1.37
C ASP A 485 -16.65 -8.90 1.67
N HIS A 486 -17.42 -7.82 1.58
CA HIS A 486 -16.94 -6.46 1.88
C HIS A 486 -17.90 -5.75 2.81
N ILE A 487 -17.44 -5.37 4.00
CA ILE A 487 -18.21 -4.64 4.98
C ILE A 487 -17.90 -3.15 4.85
N VAL A 488 -18.92 -2.35 4.62
CA VAL A 488 -18.82 -0.93 4.38
C VAL A 488 -19.45 -0.17 5.54
N MET A 489 -18.73 0.80 6.10
CA MET A 489 -19.29 1.82 6.98
C MET A 489 -19.30 3.17 6.28
N VAL A 490 -20.45 3.83 6.33
CA VAL A 490 -20.61 5.24 5.96
C VAL A 490 -20.89 6.02 7.22
N ARG A 491 -20.07 7.05 7.50
CA ARG A 491 -20.29 7.99 8.62
C ARG A 491 -20.67 9.37 8.07
N ALA A 492 -21.63 10.02 8.73
CA ALA A 492 -22.06 11.38 8.44
C ALA A 492 -22.37 12.18 9.72
N ALA A 493 -22.20 13.50 9.65
CA ALA A 493 -22.52 14.43 10.72
C ALA A 493 -24.04 14.51 10.96
N LYS A 494 -24.85 14.27 9.92
CA LYS A 494 -26.32 14.28 9.97
C LYS A 494 -26.90 12.87 9.76
N PRO A 495 -28.10 12.58 10.29
CA PRO A 495 -28.79 11.33 10.00
C PRO A 495 -29.02 11.13 8.50
N MET A 496 -28.95 9.88 8.03
CA MET A 496 -29.02 9.51 6.61
C MET A 496 -30.27 8.67 6.28
N PRO A 497 -31.50 9.16 6.54
CA PRO A 497 -32.71 8.33 6.45
C PRO A 497 -32.99 7.80 5.04
N GLN A 498 -32.62 8.55 4.00
CA GLN A 498 -32.76 8.11 2.62
C GLN A 498 -31.80 6.97 2.28
N LEU A 499 -30.51 7.10 2.65
CA LEU A 499 -29.52 6.05 2.45
C LEU A 499 -29.93 4.76 3.18
N VAL A 500 -30.26 4.88 4.47
CA VAL A 500 -30.72 3.73 5.27
C VAL A 500 -32.00 3.12 4.67
N GLY A 501 -32.91 3.94 4.14
CA GLY A 501 -34.12 3.46 3.48
C GLY A 501 -33.83 2.65 2.20
N VAL A 502 -32.90 3.12 1.37
CA VAL A 502 -32.47 2.40 0.16
C VAL A 502 -31.75 1.11 0.52
N LEU A 503 -30.80 1.15 1.47
CA LEU A 503 -30.09 -0.04 1.94
C LEU A 503 -31.06 -1.07 2.52
N ALA A 504 -32.05 -0.64 3.30
CA ALA A 504 -33.08 -1.53 3.85
C ALA A 504 -33.99 -2.14 2.75
N ALA A 505 -34.23 -1.42 1.66
CA ALA A 505 -35.02 -1.94 0.53
C ALA A 505 -34.23 -2.95 -0.32
N LEU A 506 -32.90 -2.83 -0.32
CA LEU A 506 -31.95 -3.71 -0.99
C LEU A 506 -31.49 -4.89 -0.12
N ASP A 507 -31.79 -4.88 1.18
CA ASP A 507 -31.37 -5.91 2.13
C ASP A 507 -31.77 -7.32 1.66
N GLY A 508 -30.77 -8.18 1.50
CA GLY A 508 -30.90 -9.55 1.01
C GLY A 508 -31.12 -9.69 -0.49
N LYS A 509 -30.80 -8.67 -1.30
CA LYS A 509 -30.92 -8.71 -2.76
C LYS A 509 -29.59 -8.43 -3.45
N PRO A 510 -29.31 -9.06 -4.62
CA PRO A 510 -28.18 -8.68 -5.47
C PRO A 510 -28.25 -7.22 -5.89
N LEU A 511 -27.09 -6.58 -5.99
CA LEU A 511 -26.98 -5.24 -6.56
C LEU A 511 -27.38 -5.27 -8.05
N SER A 512 -28.21 -4.30 -8.45
CA SER A 512 -28.50 -4.03 -9.86
C SER A 512 -27.59 -2.92 -10.38
N ALA A 513 -27.00 -3.13 -11.56
CA ALA A 513 -26.17 -2.14 -12.26
C ALA A 513 -26.89 -0.81 -12.52
N GLU A 514 -28.22 -0.79 -12.53
CA GLU A 514 -29.04 0.41 -12.70
C GLU A 514 -29.15 1.24 -11.40
N LEU A 515 -29.00 0.58 -10.26
CA LEU A 515 -29.11 1.18 -8.93
C LEU A 515 -27.77 1.57 -8.34
N THR A 516 -26.66 0.92 -8.75
CA THR A 516 -25.33 1.22 -8.23
C THR A 516 -24.93 2.69 -8.36
N PRO A 517 -25.20 3.42 -9.47
CA PRO A 517 -24.82 4.84 -9.56
C PRO A 517 -25.62 5.72 -8.60
N LYS A 518 -26.92 5.42 -8.42
CA LYS A 518 -27.80 6.16 -7.50
C LYS A 518 -27.41 5.92 -6.04
N LEU A 519 -27.07 4.67 -5.70
CA LEU A 519 -26.59 4.33 -4.37
C LEU A 519 -25.27 5.05 -4.08
N LEU A 520 -24.34 5.07 -5.04
CA LEU A 520 -23.08 5.77 -4.93
C LEU A 520 -23.26 7.28 -4.74
N GLU A 521 -24.12 7.91 -5.56
CA GLU A 521 -24.48 9.33 -5.43
C GLU A 521 -25.03 9.64 -4.03
N LEU A 522 -25.91 8.77 -3.52
CA LEU A 522 -26.50 8.92 -2.21
C LEU A 522 -25.47 8.77 -1.08
N ILE A 523 -24.54 7.81 -1.19
CA ILE A 523 -23.42 7.69 -0.26
C ILE A 523 -22.57 8.96 -0.32
N GLY A 524 -22.21 9.42 -1.52
CA GLY A 524 -21.39 10.62 -1.70
C GLY A 524 -22.04 11.89 -1.16
N GLN A 525 -23.37 12.01 -1.22
CA GLN A 525 -24.10 13.16 -0.68
C GLN A 525 -24.03 13.25 0.85
N TYR A 526 -24.05 12.12 1.54
CA TYR A 526 -24.10 12.09 3.01
C TYR A 526 -22.74 11.88 3.67
N ALA A 527 -21.87 11.06 3.07
CA ALA A 527 -20.67 10.56 3.71
C ALA A 527 -19.68 11.68 4.00
N ASP A 528 -19.28 11.82 5.26
CA ASP A 528 -18.08 12.54 5.67
C ASP A 528 -16.88 11.57 5.76
N ALA A 529 -17.14 10.30 6.08
CA ALA A 529 -16.14 9.24 6.12
C ALA A 529 -16.69 7.92 5.55
N VAL A 530 -15.84 7.14 4.90
CA VAL A 530 -16.18 5.80 4.36
C VAL A 530 -15.06 4.82 4.70
N GLY A 531 -15.43 3.65 5.22
CA GLY A 531 -14.51 2.53 5.43
C GLY A 531 -15.02 1.28 4.76
N ILE A 532 -14.09 0.47 4.26
CA ILE A 532 -14.37 -0.81 3.62
C ILE A 532 -13.44 -1.83 4.27
N ALA A 533 -13.98 -2.95 4.72
CA ALA A 533 -13.23 -4.06 5.31
C ALA A 533 -13.54 -5.34 4.51
N GLY A 534 -12.52 -5.91 3.88
CA GLY A 534 -12.62 -7.19 3.20
C GLY A 534 -12.67 -8.36 4.18
N VAL A 535 -13.46 -9.38 3.87
CA VAL A 535 -13.62 -10.61 4.64
C VAL A 535 -13.67 -11.78 3.66
N TYR A 536 -12.84 -12.79 3.87
CA TYR A 536 -12.77 -13.95 2.98
C TYR A 536 -13.25 -15.20 3.69
N THR A 537 -14.22 -15.88 3.12
CA THR A 537 -14.83 -17.07 3.71
C THR A 537 -14.71 -18.27 2.78
N GLU A 538 -14.60 -19.47 3.35
CA GLU A 538 -14.47 -20.72 2.60
C GLU A 538 -15.30 -21.86 3.21
N PRO A 539 -15.64 -22.92 2.44
CA PRO A 539 -16.28 -24.11 3.00
C PRO A 539 -15.44 -24.75 4.09
N ALA A 540 -16.09 -25.39 5.07
CA ALA A 540 -15.37 -26.24 6.02
C ALA A 540 -14.76 -27.44 5.26
N GLY A 541 -13.44 -27.62 5.42
CA GLY A 541 -12.67 -28.70 4.81
C GLY A 541 -12.91 -30.08 5.39
#